data_AF-A0A5M8SKA3-F1
#
_entry.id   AF-A0A5M8SKA3-F1
#
_cell.length_a   1.000
_cell.length_b   1.000
_cell.length_c   1.000
_cell.angle_alpha   90.00
_cell.angle_beta   90.00
_cell.angle_gamma   90.00
#
_symmetry.space_group_name_H-M   'P 1'
#
loop_
_entity.id
_entity.type
_entity.pdbx_description
1 polymer ?
#
loop_
_entity_poly.entity_id
_entity_poly.type
_entity_poly.pdbx_seq_one_letter_code
_entity_poly.pdbx_strand_id
1 'polypeptide(L)'
;MGTILSCLPGRLAFVETEDERFILERHDPLEKREYVRFVVDYKDEDSHVGQGIFQAMSCALEQGTITGSDADELSEIRWRFDQYLEKPTSFGRGKQTLGICWFKTSATSHIAWIFEMVRILERNGISVKKIKTDKPGYVVYEDEWQLVAEPFRKGTLPRR
;
A
#
# COMPACT_ATOMS: atom_id res chain seq x y z
N MET A 1 -28.75 -26.10 -8.53
CA MET A 1 -29.15 -24.69 -8.78
C MET A 1 -29.05 -23.94 -7.46
N GLY A 2 -27.91 -23.33 -7.16
CA GLY A 2 -27.71 -22.60 -5.90
C GLY A 2 -28.14 -21.14 -6.03
N THR A 3 -28.97 -20.66 -5.12
CA THR A 3 -29.41 -19.25 -5.08
C THR A 3 -28.49 -18.45 -4.17
N ILE A 4 -27.87 -17.38 -4.67
CA ILE A 4 -27.06 -16.45 -3.86
C ILE A 4 -28.02 -15.48 -3.16
N LEU A 5 -28.16 -15.61 -1.84
CA LEU A 5 -28.91 -14.68 -1.00
C LEU A 5 -27.99 -13.55 -0.52
N SER A 6 -28.27 -12.36 -1.04
CA SER A 6 -27.74 -11.01 -0.78
C SER A 6 -26.66 -10.80 0.30
N CYS A 7 -25.63 -10.07 -0.11
CA CYS A 7 -24.59 -9.48 0.74
C CYS A 7 -25.15 -8.40 1.69
N LEU A 8 -25.15 -8.66 2.99
CA LEU A 8 -25.18 -7.63 4.03
C LEU A 8 -23.76 -7.44 4.58
N PRO A 9 -23.25 -6.21 4.74
CA PRO A 9 -21.92 -5.99 5.30
C PRO A 9 -21.87 -6.49 6.75
N GLY A 10 -21.03 -7.50 7.02
CA GLY A 10 -20.75 -7.98 8.38
C GLY A 10 -21.51 -9.23 8.84
N ARG A 11 -22.23 -9.95 7.98
CA ARG A 11 -22.72 -11.31 8.29
C ARG A 11 -22.22 -12.31 7.26
N LEU A 12 -21.93 -13.53 7.75
CA LEU A 12 -21.51 -14.70 6.97
C LEU A 12 -22.36 -14.84 5.69
N ALA A 13 -21.71 -15.11 4.57
CA ALA A 13 -22.39 -15.63 3.39
C ALA A 13 -22.49 -17.16 3.55
N PHE A 14 -23.69 -17.70 3.36
CA PHE A 14 -23.93 -19.14 3.31
C PHE A 14 -24.15 -19.55 1.86
N VAL A 15 -23.47 -20.62 1.45
CA VAL A 15 -23.82 -21.35 0.23
C VAL A 15 -24.42 -22.67 0.72
N GLU A 16 -25.73 -22.84 0.54
CA GLU A 16 -26.35 -24.14 0.72
C GLU A 16 -26.27 -24.91 -0.59
N THR A 17 -25.51 -26.01 -0.57
CA THR A 17 -25.62 -27.11 -1.53
C THR A 17 -26.02 -28.36 -0.76
N GLU A 18 -26.78 -29.25 -1.41
CA GLU A 18 -27.58 -30.32 -0.78
C GLU A 18 -26.83 -31.24 0.20
N ASP A 19 -25.49 -31.30 0.16
CA ASP A 19 -24.72 -32.24 0.98
C ASP A 19 -23.67 -31.63 1.93
N GLU A 20 -23.32 -30.33 1.84
CA GLU A 20 -22.23 -29.78 2.66
C GLU A 20 -22.44 -28.31 3.05
N ARG A 21 -22.34 -28.00 4.36
CA ARG A 21 -22.29 -26.63 4.88
C ARG A 21 -20.85 -26.13 4.87
N PHE A 22 -20.48 -25.35 3.86
CA PHE A 22 -19.23 -24.60 3.89
C PHE A 22 -19.43 -23.32 4.68
N ILE A 23 -18.82 -23.23 5.86
CA ILE A 23 -18.62 -21.94 6.52
C ILE A 23 -17.45 -21.28 5.79
N LEU A 24 -17.72 -20.23 5.01
CA LEU A 24 -16.68 -19.28 4.62
C LEU A 24 -16.33 -18.48 5.87
N GLU A 25 -15.53 -19.08 6.76
CA GLU A 25 -14.99 -18.37 7.91
C GLU A 25 -14.10 -17.25 7.39
N ARG A 26 -14.57 -16.01 7.55
CA ARG A 26 -13.65 -14.88 7.58
C ARG A 26 -12.83 -15.04 8.85
N HIS A 27 -11.66 -15.65 8.73
CA HIS A 27 -10.59 -15.56 9.73
C HIS A 27 -10.09 -14.11 9.78
N ASP A 28 -10.91 -13.20 10.32
CA ASP A 28 -10.48 -12.07 11.17
C ASP A 28 -11.72 -11.31 11.69
N PRO A 29 -11.99 -11.29 13.00
CA PRO A 29 -13.10 -10.52 13.57
C PRO A 29 -12.76 -9.03 13.57
N LEU A 30 -13.15 -8.29 12.52
CA LEU A 30 -13.31 -6.82 12.52
C LEU A 30 -12.17 -6.00 13.16
N GLU A 31 -10.93 -6.49 13.23
CA GLU A 31 -9.81 -5.61 13.45
C GLU A 31 -9.77 -4.67 12.26
N LYS A 32 -9.98 -3.39 12.56
CA LYS A 32 -9.88 -2.32 11.58
C LYS A 32 -8.44 -2.29 11.12
N ARG A 33 -8.11 -3.05 10.06
CA ARG A 33 -6.79 -3.08 9.46
C ARG A 33 -6.50 -1.68 8.93
N GLU A 34 -5.76 -0.91 9.71
CA GLU A 34 -5.26 0.38 9.29
C GLU A 34 -4.02 0.16 8.43
N TYR A 35 -3.96 0.94 7.35
CA TYR A 35 -2.89 0.91 6.39
C TYR A 35 -2.24 2.28 6.31
N VAL A 36 -0.94 2.30 6.09
CA VAL A 36 -0.15 3.53 6.03
C VAL A 36 0.65 3.60 4.74
N ARG A 37 0.78 4.80 4.20
CA ARG A 37 1.62 5.11 3.05
C ARG A 37 2.36 6.41 3.28
N PHE A 38 3.52 6.53 2.67
CA PHE A 38 4.35 7.73 2.70
C PHE A 38 4.46 8.29 1.28
N VAL A 39 4.16 9.57 1.14
CA VAL A 39 4.11 10.26 -0.15
C VAL A 39 4.86 11.58 -0.09
N VAL A 40 5.44 12.00 -1.20
CA VAL A 40 5.99 13.36 -1.36
C VAL A 40 4.98 14.26 -2.07
N ASP A 41 5.05 15.56 -1.84
CA ASP A 41 4.11 16.55 -2.39
C ASP A 41 4.24 16.80 -3.91
N TYR A 42 5.05 16.00 -4.61
CA TYR A 42 5.12 16.06 -6.07
C TYR A 42 3.86 15.41 -6.66
N LYS A 43 2.93 16.25 -7.11
CA LYS A 43 1.76 15.81 -7.86
C LYS A 43 2.23 15.39 -9.25
N ASP A 44 2.30 14.10 -9.47
CA ASP A 44 2.32 13.53 -10.81
C ASP A 44 0.98 13.89 -11.51
N GLU A 45 1.06 14.65 -12.61
CA GLU A 45 -0.11 15.22 -13.30
C GLU A 45 -1.05 14.14 -13.87
N ASP A 46 -0.53 12.92 -14.10
CA ASP A 46 -1.28 11.81 -14.68
C ASP A 46 -2.01 10.95 -13.62
N SER A 47 -1.44 10.77 -12.43
CA SER A 47 -1.98 9.83 -11.43
C SER A 47 -2.90 10.45 -10.36
N HIS A 48 -2.94 11.78 -10.21
CA HIS A 48 -3.70 12.47 -9.15
C HIS A 48 -3.40 11.96 -7.71
N VAL A 49 -2.31 11.22 -7.54
CA VAL A 49 -1.91 10.54 -6.30
C VAL A 49 -0.47 10.94 -6.02
N GLY A 50 -0.19 11.39 -4.79
CA GLY A 50 1.18 11.78 -4.42
C GLY A 50 2.18 10.65 -4.70
N GLN A 51 3.33 11.02 -5.24
CA GLN A 51 4.43 10.10 -5.55
C GLN A 51 4.82 9.31 -4.28
N GLY A 52 4.92 7.99 -4.39
CA GLY A 52 5.31 7.15 -3.25
C GLY A 52 6.77 7.36 -2.85
N ILE A 53 7.08 7.18 -1.57
CA ILE A 53 8.42 7.44 -1.03
C ILE A 53 9.57 6.70 -1.76
N PHE A 54 9.35 5.46 -2.22
CA PHE A 54 10.36 4.73 -2.99
C PHE A 54 10.62 5.36 -4.35
N GLN A 55 9.58 5.84 -5.02
CA GLN A 55 9.72 6.52 -6.30
C GLN A 55 10.39 7.89 -6.12
N ALA A 56 10.05 8.61 -5.03
CA ALA A 56 10.69 9.87 -4.69
C ALA A 56 12.20 9.71 -4.44
N MET A 57 12.59 8.68 -3.69
CA MET A 57 13.99 8.31 -3.50
C MET A 57 14.67 8.01 -4.83
N SER A 58 14.09 7.15 -5.69
CA SER A 58 14.66 6.85 -7.00
C SER A 58 14.87 8.10 -7.84
N CYS A 59 13.87 8.98 -7.94
CA CYS A 59 14.01 10.25 -8.66
C CYS A 59 15.09 11.15 -8.06
N ALA A 60 15.20 11.24 -6.73
CA ALA A 60 16.19 12.07 -6.07
C ALA A 60 17.63 11.60 -6.34
N LEU A 61 17.85 10.28 -6.40
CA LEU A 61 19.15 9.69 -6.76
C LEU A 61 19.46 9.88 -8.25
N GLU A 62 18.49 9.60 -9.13
CA GLU A 62 18.65 9.74 -10.60
C GLU A 62 18.95 11.18 -11.02
N GLN A 63 18.35 12.16 -10.34
CA GLN A 63 18.56 13.59 -10.61
C GLN A 63 19.83 14.15 -9.95
N GLY A 64 20.50 13.37 -9.11
CA GLY A 64 21.66 13.84 -8.33
C GLY A 64 21.30 14.87 -7.25
N THR A 65 20.03 14.95 -6.85
CA THR A 65 19.56 15.82 -5.75
C THR A 65 20.07 15.32 -4.41
N ILE A 66 20.23 13.99 -4.26
CA ILE A 66 20.85 13.35 -3.12
C ILE A 66 22.09 12.59 -3.59
N THR A 67 23.24 12.85 -2.97
CA THR A 67 24.55 12.27 -3.33
C THR A 67 25.38 11.95 -2.08
N GLY A 68 26.52 11.28 -2.26
CA GLY A 68 27.44 10.95 -1.16
C GLY A 68 26.83 10.01 -0.12
N SER A 69 27.17 10.22 1.16
CA SER A 69 26.74 9.34 2.27
C SER A 69 25.22 9.15 2.34
N ASP A 70 24.44 10.16 1.96
CA ASP A 70 22.97 10.08 1.98
C ASP A 70 22.45 9.14 0.88
N ALA A 71 23.09 9.13 -0.28
CA ALA A 71 22.77 8.20 -1.35
C ALA A 71 23.17 6.77 -0.99
N ASP A 72 24.29 6.60 -0.30
CA ASP A 72 24.76 5.30 0.21
C ASP A 72 23.77 4.75 1.26
N GLU A 73 23.38 5.56 2.25
CA GLU A 73 22.38 5.17 3.27
C GLU A 73 21.02 4.79 2.63
N LEU A 74 20.54 5.55 1.64
CA LEU A 74 19.31 5.22 0.92
C LEU A 74 19.42 3.89 0.16
N SER A 75 20.58 3.61 -0.42
CA SER A 75 20.86 2.36 -1.13
C SER A 75 20.86 1.15 -0.18
N GLU A 76 21.43 1.30 1.01
CA GLU A 76 21.39 0.27 2.06
C GLU A 76 19.97 0.01 2.58
N ILE A 77 19.18 1.07 2.80
CA ILE A 77 17.77 0.92 3.16
C ILE A 77 17.01 0.19 2.04
N ARG A 78 17.22 0.57 0.79
CA ARG A 78 16.59 -0.08 -0.36
C ARG A 78 16.95 -1.57 -0.42
N TRP A 79 18.21 -1.90 -0.22
CA TRP A 79 18.66 -3.29 -0.18
C TRP A 79 17.96 -4.09 0.92
N ARG A 80 17.76 -3.53 2.14
CA ARG A 80 16.98 -4.17 3.20
C ARG A 80 15.56 -4.51 2.75
N PHE A 81 14.88 -3.60 2.05
CA PHE A 81 13.55 -3.89 1.50
C PHE A 81 13.58 -5.02 0.47
N ASP A 82 14.57 -5.03 -0.43
CA ASP A 82 14.70 -6.11 -1.42
C ASP A 82 14.96 -7.49 -0.79
N GLN A 83 15.50 -7.55 0.44
CA GLN A 83 15.72 -8.80 1.18
C GLN A 83 14.52 -9.24 2.04
N TYR A 84 13.83 -8.29 2.68
CA TYR A 84 12.87 -8.58 3.75
C TYR A 84 11.43 -8.18 3.44
N LEU A 85 11.15 -7.68 2.24
CA LEU A 85 9.81 -7.38 1.77
C LEU A 85 9.56 -8.09 0.44
N GLU A 86 8.47 -8.86 0.37
CA GLU A 86 8.11 -9.56 -0.84
C GLU A 86 7.78 -8.56 -1.96
N LYS A 87 8.12 -8.91 -3.20
CA LYS A 87 7.82 -8.06 -4.36
C LYS A 87 6.37 -8.34 -4.79
N PRO A 88 5.50 -7.32 -4.84
CA PRO A 88 4.14 -7.52 -5.32
C PRO A 88 4.11 -8.15 -6.71
N THR A 89 3.36 -9.23 -6.84
CA THR A 89 3.20 -9.94 -8.11
C THR A 89 2.18 -9.28 -9.03
N SER A 90 1.40 -8.33 -8.52
CA SER A 90 0.39 -7.57 -9.25
C SER A 90 0.31 -6.13 -8.78
N PHE A 91 0.28 -5.21 -9.75
CA PHE A 91 0.10 -3.77 -9.53
C PHE A 91 -1.20 -3.24 -10.14
N GLY A 92 -2.11 -4.13 -10.57
CA GLY A 92 -3.39 -3.72 -11.15
C GLY A 92 -4.08 -4.86 -11.89
N ARG A 93 -5.40 -4.73 -12.09
CA ARG A 93 -6.25 -5.66 -12.83
C ARG A 93 -6.21 -5.42 -14.34
N GLY A 94 -5.58 -4.34 -14.80
CA GLY A 94 -5.42 -3.99 -16.22
C GLY A 94 -4.32 -2.97 -16.48
N LYS A 95 -4.06 -2.64 -17.76
CA LYS A 95 -2.97 -1.74 -18.19
C LYS A 95 -3.12 -0.27 -17.76
N GLN A 96 -4.29 0.15 -17.27
CA GLN A 96 -4.64 1.56 -17.04
C GLN A 96 -4.87 1.93 -15.57
N THR A 97 -4.77 0.97 -14.64
CA THR A 97 -4.95 1.20 -13.21
C THR A 97 -3.64 0.93 -12.49
N LEU A 98 -3.06 1.98 -11.91
CA LEU A 98 -1.87 1.87 -11.07
C LEU A 98 -2.31 1.61 -9.62
N GLY A 99 -2.04 0.39 -9.17
CA GLY A 99 -2.21 -0.02 -7.79
C GLY A 99 -1.28 0.76 -6.86
N ILE A 100 -1.82 1.17 -5.71
CA ILE A 100 -1.10 1.88 -4.68
C ILE A 100 -0.61 0.88 -3.63
N CYS A 101 0.69 0.90 -3.34
CA CYS A 101 1.25 0.13 -2.23
C CYS A 101 0.96 0.79 -0.89
N TRP A 102 0.56 -0.02 0.08
CA TRP A 102 0.31 0.36 1.46
C TRP A 102 0.99 -0.63 2.41
N PHE A 103 1.54 -0.14 3.51
CA PHE A 103 1.98 -0.99 4.62
C PHE A 103 0.82 -1.25 5.58
N LYS A 104 0.75 -2.47 6.12
CA LYS A 104 -0.07 -2.75 7.29
C LYS A 104 0.55 -2.07 8.51
N THR A 105 -0.26 -1.54 9.44
CA THR A 105 0.27 -0.93 10.67
C THR A 105 1.09 -1.90 11.53
N SER A 106 0.89 -3.21 11.36
CA SER A 106 1.67 -4.28 11.99
C SER A 106 3.09 -4.43 11.44
N ALA A 107 3.41 -3.87 10.27
CA ALA A 107 4.74 -3.92 9.65
C ALA A 107 5.72 -2.94 10.31
N THR A 108 5.90 -3.06 11.62
CA THR A 108 6.63 -2.10 12.47
C THR A 108 8.09 -1.93 12.04
N SER A 109 8.78 -3.02 11.71
CA SER A 109 10.17 -3.00 11.23
C SER A 109 10.30 -2.28 9.89
N HIS A 110 9.45 -2.60 8.91
CA HIS A 110 9.44 -1.95 7.60
C HIS A 110 9.11 -0.46 7.72
N ILE A 111 8.14 -0.12 8.57
CA ILE A 111 7.78 1.28 8.85
C ILE A 111 8.94 2.04 9.50
N ALA A 112 9.72 1.39 10.38
CA ALA A 112 10.90 2.01 10.97
C ALA A 112 11.96 2.35 9.91
N TRP A 113 12.22 1.45 8.96
CA TRP A 113 13.12 1.72 7.83
C TRP A 113 12.60 2.84 6.92
N ILE A 114 11.28 2.92 6.70
CA ILE A 114 10.70 4.07 6.00
C ILE A 114 10.98 5.37 6.74
N PHE A 115 10.90 5.41 8.07
CA PHE A 115 11.23 6.62 8.82
C PHE A 115 12.71 6.99 8.72
N GLU A 116 13.62 6.03 8.55
CA GLU A 116 15.02 6.33 8.21
C GLU A 116 15.11 7.01 6.83
N MET A 117 14.41 6.49 5.81
CA MET A 117 14.33 7.15 4.50
C MET A 117 13.74 8.56 4.59
N VAL A 118 12.66 8.74 5.36
CA VAL A 118 12.01 10.06 5.57
C VAL A 118 13.03 11.06 6.09
N ARG A 119 13.85 10.71 7.09
CA ARG A 119 14.87 11.62 7.64
C ARG A 119 15.89 12.03 6.60
N ILE A 120 16.32 11.10 5.74
CA ILE A 120 17.28 11.39 4.68
C ILE A 120 16.64 12.29 3.61
N LEU A 121 15.41 11.99 3.18
CA LEU A 121 14.69 12.83 2.21
C LEU A 121 14.45 14.25 2.77
N GLU A 122 13.98 14.37 4.01
CA GLU A 122 13.66 15.66 4.62
C GLU A 122 14.90 16.53 4.86
N ARG A 123 16.04 15.94 5.28
CA ARG A 123 17.30 16.70 5.43
C ARG A 123 17.86 17.19 4.09
N ASN A 124 17.46 16.58 2.98
CA ASN A 124 17.75 17.01 1.62
C ASN A 124 16.62 17.86 0.99
N GLY A 125 15.68 18.36 1.80
CA GLY A 125 14.64 19.29 1.35
C GLY A 125 13.42 18.65 0.69
N ILE A 126 13.28 17.32 0.73
CA ILE A 126 12.15 16.59 0.17
C ILE A 126 11.17 16.26 1.29
N SER A 127 10.06 16.99 1.36
CA SER A 127 9.03 16.78 2.40
C SER A 127 8.21 15.51 2.15
N VAL A 128 8.05 14.69 3.20
CA VAL A 128 7.27 13.45 3.15
C VAL A 128 6.05 13.54 4.07
N LYS A 129 4.90 13.10 3.58
CA LYS A 129 3.64 12.99 4.35
C LYS A 129 3.28 11.54 4.57
N LYS A 130 2.90 11.22 5.81
CA LYS A 130 2.29 9.93 6.17
C LYS A 130 0.76 10.01 6.04
N ILE A 131 0.19 9.16 5.20
CA ILE A 131 -1.25 8.99 5.01
C ILE A 131 -1.68 7.67 5.66
N LYS A 132 -2.86 7.66 6.28
CA LYS A 132 -3.49 6.46 6.84
C LYS A 132 -4.88 6.24 6.25
N THR A 133 -5.30 4.98 6.13
CA THR A 133 -6.65 4.61 5.70
C THR A 133 -7.01 3.22 6.21
N ASP A 134 -8.30 2.98 6.46
CA ASP A 134 -8.89 1.65 6.68
C ASP A 134 -9.52 1.08 5.39
N LYS A 135 -9.47 1.87 4.31
CA LYS A 135 -10.15 1.66 3.04
C LYS A 135 -9.17 1.98 1.89
N PRO A 136 -8.18 1.12 1.65
CA PRO A 136 -7.10 1.39 0.69
C PRO A 136 -7.56 1.27 -0.77
N GLY A 137 -8.68 0.60 -1.04
CA GLY A 137 -9.22 0.37 -2.38
C GLY A 137 -9.58 -1.09 -2.63
N TYR A 138 -9.64 -1.48 -3.90
CA TYR A 138 -9.74 -2.88 -4.32
C TYR A 138 -8.36 -3.54 -4.25
N VAL A 139 -8.17 -4.43 -3.29
CA VAL A 139 -6.91 -5.17 -3.13
C VAL A 139 -6.65 -6.06 -4.36
N VAL A 140 -5.43 -6.01 -4.87
CA VAL A 140 -4.93 -6.82 -6.01
C VAL A 140 -3.73 -7.69 -5.62
N TYR A 141 -3.07 -7.35 -4.51
CA TYR A 141 -1.99 -8.12 -3.90
C TYR A 141 -2.00 -7.85 -2.39
N GLU A 142 -1.74 -8.87 -1.59
CA GLU A 142 -1.56 -8.75 -0.13
C GLU A 142 -0.59 -9.83 0.34
N ASP A 143 0.38 -9.45 1.16
CA ASP A 143 1.27 -10.36 1.89
C ASP A 143 1.16 -10.09 3.40
N GLU A 144 2.10 -10.58 4.21
CA GLU A 144 2.09 -10.37 5.67
C GLU A 144 2.23 -8.89 6.09
N TRP A 145 2.93 -8.07 5.30
CA TRP A 145 3.39 -6.73 5.69
C TRP A 145 2.79 -5.58 4.86
N GLN A 146 2.36 -5.86 3.64
CA GLN A 146 1.88 -4.86 2.70
C GLN A 146 0.67 -5.35 1.91
N LEU A 147 0.07 -4.41 1.19
CA LEU A 147 -0.88 -4.71 0.13
C LEU A 147 -0.75 -3.71 -1.01
N VAL A 148 -1.23 -4.09 -2.18
CA VAL A 148 -1.45 -3.20 -3.32
C VAL A 148 -2.95 -3.11 -3.57
N ALA A 149 -3.47 -1.88 -3.66
CA ALA A 149 -4.88 -1.64 -3.89
C ALA A 149 -5.12 -0.62 -5.01
N GLU A 150 -6.09 -0.90 -5.87
CA GLU A 150 -6.63 0.05 -6.83
C GLU A 150 -7.61 1.00 -6.12
N PRO A 151 -7.45 2.32 -6.21
CA PRO A 151 -8.40 3.26 -5.62
C PRO A 151 -9.84 3.04 -6.08
N PHE A 152 -10.83 3.22 -5.20
CA PHE A 152 -12.25 2.98 -5.51
C PHE A 152 -12.80 3.82 -6.68
N ARG A 153 -12.16 4.94 -7.02
CA ARG A 153 -12.36 5.76 -8.22
C ARG A 153 -11.02 6.40 -8.61
N LYS A 154 -10.82 6.75 -9.89
CA LYS A 154 -9.74 7.67 -10.31
C LYS A 154 -9.86 8.95 -9.47
N GLY A 155 -8.96 9.13 -8.50
CA GLY A 155 -8.85 10.31 -7.62
C GLY A 155 -10.15 10.82 -7.01
N THR A 156 -10.53 10.37 -5.81
CA THR A 156 -11.31 11.25 -4.92
C THR A 156 -11.02 10.91 -3.46
N LEU A 157 -10.30 11.80 -2.77
CA LEU A 157 -10.16 11.79 -1.32
C LEU A 157 -11.56 11.82 -0.66
N PRO A 158 -11.73 11.27 0.56
CA PRO A 158 -12.99 11.33 1.28
C PRO A 158 -13.40 12.80 1.47
N ARG A 159 -14.66 13.11 1.15
CA ARG A 159 -15.25 14.40 1.52
C ARG A 159 -15.42 14.43 3.04
N ARG A 160 -15.01 15.56 3.63
CA ARG A 160 -15.21 15.91 5.04
C ARG A 160 -16.66 15.72 5.48
#